data_AF-A0A1J5X9C0-F1
#
_entry.id   AF-A0A1J5X9C0-F1
#
_cell.length_a   1.000
_cell.length_b   1.000
_cell.length_c   1.000
_cell.angle_alpha   90.00
_cell.angle_beta   90.00
_cell.angle_gamma   90.00
#
_symmetry.space_group_name_H-M   'P 1'
#
loop_
_entity.id
_entity.type
_entity.pdbx_description
1 polymer ?
#
loop_
_entity_poly.entity_id
_entity_poly.type
_entity_poly.pdbx_seq_one_letter_code
_entity_poly.pdbx_strand_id
1 'polypeptide(L)'
;MNPQTDTLLLKNMFFVFTEKKIFVVPRAEYENIQSEDGFLSVKRSSLSAETDSDERVLCILCHEETKPEDMVSPLCRAMHFVICEGCVQDIKERKNRAVVECPFCREEASKKEYHAEIMEKLFSLRTQQTLLGLEVRPDMEVESVAELALNSKVIFRNISISDRLFLLLISRTRMDVRGGISLFEHRSTQMCCRTGLTNETNDQIDISTNGYNKEKIENIKENIKTIKKRSIRIESRNIHAEEKGVCVLLKHCTVDAYSYSLGITEKKYIEEILKEKNNSLWAGKVKDLQLRGYAVNLLPKLVENQMQRIHLSAEDSCQISTILWREDNSIWAGKVTKLDLGEYATELLSKLRFYYENVPEGLRLYAEKQESMGWILRKKNRSIWVGKVKKLFLDGYAVEILPKLRFHEEIEMEEVHLSAHGAGNVSRILDAKDRSVWVGKVKKLFIVGYAVEILPKLRFHEEIEMEEVHLSVYGSAQINKILEIEDRSIWVGRVKKLRLYDHALQILPKLRIHGGDRIENLLKTHSPEKIAEILGARRNNNRTKENEKELIYIFGNTFIEVFEFKFRSRVSRKRRSDGI
;
A
#
# COMPACT_ATOMS: atom_id res chain seq x y z
N MET A 1 16.53 -1.21 0.19
CA MET A 1 17.06 -1.89 1.38
C MET A 1 18.48 -1.40 1.59
N ASN A 2 18.80 -0.89 2.79
CA ASN A 2 20.12 -0.32 3.10
C ASN A 2 21.16 -1.46 3.11
N PRO A 3 22.37 -1.29 2.53
CA PRO A 3 23.39 -2.35 2.51
C PRO A 3 23.93 -2.53 3.94
N GLN A 4 23.31 -3.44 4.71
CA GLN A 4 23.61 -3.69 6.11
C GLN A 4 24.33 -5.02 6.29
N THR A 5 25.10 -5.11 7.37
CA THR A 5 25.53 -6.39 7.94
C THR A 5 24.31 -7.06 8.56
N ASP A 6 23.72 -8.02 7.85
CA ASP A 6 22.61 -8.80 8.39
C ASP A 6 23.19 -9.95 9.19
N THR A 7 22.81 -10.08 10.46
CA THR A 7 23.17 -11.25 11.28
C THR A 7 21.90 -12.04 11.58
N LEU A 8 21.92 -13.33 11.22
CA LEU A 8 20.77 -14.23 11.38
C LEU A 8 21.13 -15.42 12.26
N LEU A 9 20.39 -15.58 13.36
CA LEU A 9 20.65 -16.62 14.37
C LEU A 9 20.10 -17.99 13.94
N LEU A 10 20.94 -19.00 14.08
CA LEU A 10 20.61 -20.41 13.95
C LEU A 10 21.19 -21.20 15.14
N LYS A 11 20.40 -21.35 16.21
CA LYS A 11 20.66 -22.11 17.45
C LYS A 11 21.97 -21.69 18.13
N ASN A 12 23.08 -22.29 17.71
CA ASN A 12 24.41 -22.12 18.25
C ASN A 12 25.38 -21.48 17.23
N MET A 13 24.87 -20.86 16.16
CA MET A 13 25.67 -20.14 15.18
C MET A 13 24.92 -18.96 14.57
N PHE A 14 25.66 -18.12 13.87
CA PHE A 14 25.15 -16.96 13.16
C PHE A 14 25.55 -17.02 11.68
N PHE A 15 24.62 -16.67 10.80
CA PHE A 15 24.97 -16.24 9.45
C PHE A 15 25.22 -14.74 9.47
N VAL A 16 26.45 -14.34 9.15
CA VAL A 16 26.84 -12.93 9.04
C VAL A 16 27.00 -12.58 7.58
N PHE A 17 26.14 -11.70 7.07
CA PHE A 17 26.16 -11.23 5.71
C PHE A 17 26.86 -9.88 5.65
N THR A 18 27.99 -9.76 4.96
CA THR A 18 28.64 -8.47 4.72
C THR A 18 28.25 -7.95 3.34
N GLU A 19 28.90 -6.91 2.82
CA GLU A 19 28.63 -6.45 1.45
C GLU A 19 28.97 -7.56 0.44
N LYS A 20 30.13 -8.19 0.61
CA LYS A 20 30.72 -9.13 -0.36
C LYS A 20 30.61 -10.60 0.03
N LYS A 21 30.59 -10.92 1.32
CA LYS A 21 30.77 -12.28 1.83
C LYS A 21 29.61 -12.75 2.71
N ILE A 22 29.57 -14.06 2.93
CA ILE A 22 28.71 -14.71 3.91
C ILE A 22 29.61 -15.54 4.81
N PHE A 23 29.52 -15.31 6.11
CA PHE A 23 30.21 -16.10 7.12
C PHE A 23 29.21 -16.93 7.92
N VAL A 24 29.57 -18.16 8.21
CA VAL A 24 28.91 -19.03 9.18
C VAL A 24 29.80 -19.05 10.41
N VAL A 25 29.32 -18.47 11.50
CA VAL A 25 30.12 -18.14 12.68
C VAL A 25 29.57 -18.91 13.88
N PRO A 26 30.37 -19.75 14.57
CA PRO A 26 29.96 -20.36 15.83
C PRO A 26 29.55 -19.29 16.86
N ARG A 27 28.58 -19.57 17.71
CA ARG A 27 28.08 -18.61 18.70
C ARG A 27 29.18 -18.10 19.63
N ALA A 28 30.07 -18.99 20.08
CA ALA A 28 31.20 -18.62 20.94
C ALA A 28 32.16 -17.62 20.26
N GLU A 29 32.31 -17.69 18.93
CA GLU A 29 33.11 -16.76 18.15
C GLU A 29 32.40 -15.41 17.99
N TYR A 30 31.09 -15.45 17.71
CA TYR A 30 30.29 -14.24 17.50
C TYR A 30 30.05 -13.46 18.79
N GLU A 31 29.89 -14.13 19.94
CA GLU A 31 29.69 -13.49 21.26
C GLU A 31 30.91 -12.65 21.70
N ASN A 32 32.08 -12.82 21.06
CA ASN A 32 33.22 -11.91 21.21
C ASN A 32 33.04 -10.57 20.50
N ILE A 33 31.88 -10.34 19.87
CA ILE A 33 31.52 -9.14 19.13
C ILE A 33 30.15 -8.68 19.64
N GLN A 34 30.06 -7.41 20.04
CA GLN A 34 28.83 -6.78 20.48
C GLN A 34 28.60 -5.50 19.68
N SER A 35 27.39 -5.30 19.19
CA SER A 35 27.01 -4.03 18.56
C SER A 35 25.81 -3.42 19.26
N GLU A 36 26.02 -2.27 19.89
CA GLU A 36 24.99 -1.51 20.60
C GLU A 36 25.23 -0.01 20.46
N ASP A 37 24.15 0.77 20.39
CA ASP A 37 24.18 2.25 20.41
C ASP A 37 25.13 2.92 19.39
N GLY A 38 25.42 2.24 18.27
CA GLY A 38 26.31 2.77 17.23
C GLY A 38 27.80 2.53 17.47
N PHE A 39 28.15 1.69 18.44
CA PHE A 39 29.50 1.15 18.65
C PHE A 39 29.55 -0.34 18.27
N LEU A 40 30.71 -0.79 17.82
CA LEU A 40 31.01 -2.20 17.53
C LEU A 40 32.16 -2.60 18.44
N SER A 41 31.85 -3.25 19.55
CA SER A 41 32.84 -3.74 20.50
C SER A 41 33.34 -5.11 20.08
N VAL A 42 34.65 -5.29 20.03
CA VAL A 42 35.34 -6.52 19.63
C VAL A 42 36.52 -6.77 20.56
N LYS A 43 36.85 -8.04 20.84
CA LYS A 43 38.05 -8.35 21.63
C LYS A 43 39.31 -7.83 20.94
N ARG A 44 40.20 -7.12 21.67
CA ARG A 44 41.45 -6.54 21.12
C ARG A 44 42.30 -7.58 20.37
N SER A 45 42.44 -8.77 20.93
CA SER A 45 43.14 -9.92 20.32
C SER A 45 42.66 -10.28 18.91
N SER A 46 41.46 -9.86 18.51
CA SER A 46 40.91 -10.07 17.17
C SER A 46 41.49 -9.13 16.12
N LEU A 47 42.14 -8.04 16.53
CA LEU A 47 42.56 -6.94 15.65
C LEU A 47 44.04 -7.02 15.24
N SER A 48 44.86 -7.85 15.91
CA SER A 48 46.33 -7.80 15.84
C SER A 48 46.98 -8.96 15.08
N ALA A 49 46.25 -9.66 14.21
CA ALA A 49 46.76 -10.90 13.59
C ALA A 49 47.81 -10.69 12.47
N GLU A 50 48.11 -9.46 12.03
CA GLU A 50 48.99 -9.23 10.86
C GLU A 50 50.37 -8.65 11.18
N THR A 51 50.70 -8.28 12.41
CA THR A 51 52.04 -7.75 12.72
C THR A 51 52.58 -8.31 14.01
N ASP A 52 53.81 -8.82 13.93
CA ASP A 52 54.71 -9.21 15.03
C ASP A 52 55.14 -7.99 15.89
N SER A 53 54.28 -6.97 15.99
CA SER A 53 54.55 -5.73 16.70
C SER A 53 53.72 -5.68 17.98
N ASP A 54 54.43 -5.54 19.11
CA ASP A 54 53.93 -5.09 20.41
C ASP A 54 53.39 -3.64 20.36
N GLU A 55 52.60 -3.29 19.33
CA GLU A 55 51.98 -1.97 19.22
C GLU A 55 50.90 -1.84 20.30
N ARG A 56 51.19 -1.00 21.29
CA ARG A 56 50.27 -0.68 22.39
C ARG A 56 49.04 0.02 21.84
N VAL A 57 47.90 -0.67 21.83
CA VAL A 57 46.60 -0.08 21.48
C VAL A 57 46.04 0.63 22.71
N LEU A 58 45.98 1.97 22.65
CA LEU A 58 45.44 2.81 23.72
C LEU A 58 44.00 3.21 23.44
N CYS A 59 43.19 3.32 24.48
CA CYS A 59 41.89 3.98 24.40
C CYS A 59 42.09 5.48 24.13
N ILE A 60 41.41 6.04 23.14
CA ILE A 60 41.56 7.47 22.80
C ILE A 60 41.06 8.42 23.90
N LEU A 61 40.18 7.94 24.80
CA LEU A 61 39.55 8.76 25.83
C LEU A 61 40.26 8.72 27.17
N CYS A 62 40.56 7.53 27.70
CA CYS A 62 41.26 7.38 28.97
C CYS A 62 42.78 7.25 28.82
N HIS A 63 43.28 7.07 27.60
CA HIS A 63 44.70 6.81 27.30
C HIS A 63 45.29 5.58 28.00
N GLU A 64 44.43 4.71 28.56
CA GLU A 64 44.84 3.44 29.14
C GLU A 64 45.09 2.40 28.05
N GLU A 65 46.07 1.54 28.32
CA GLU A 65 46.40 0.42 27.45
C GLU A 65 45.34 -0.69 27.60
N THR A 66 44.82 -1.12 26.46
CA THR A 66 43.78 -2.16 26.41
C THR A 66 44.42 -3.55 26.40
N LYS A 67 43.99 -4.51 27.19
CA LYS A 67 44.57 -5.87 27.17
C LYS A 67 44.02 -6.69 26.00
N PRO A 68 44.70 -7.76 25.54
CA PRO A 68 44.21 -8.62 24.48
C PRO A 68 42.80 -9.18 24.71
N GLU A 69 42.44 -9.42 25.98
CA GLU A 69 41.13 -9.87 26.44
C GLU A 69 40.06 -8.75 26.51
N ASP A 70 40.45 -7.48 26.48
CA ASP A 70 39.54 -6.35 26.63
C ASP A 70 38.68 -6.16 25.37
N MET A 71 37.43 -5.75 25.59
CA MET A 71 36.52 -5.33 24.53
C MET A 71 36.81 -3.87 24.15
N VAL A 72 37.02 -3.63 22.86
CA VAL A 72 37.34 -2.32 22.32
C VAL A 72 36.46 -2.00 21.11
N SER A 73 36.04 -0.75 20.96
CA SER A 73 35.29 -0.28 19.79
C SER A 73 36.20 0.50 18.85
N PRO A 74 36.47 0.03 17.61
CA PRO A 74 37.28 0.77 16.65
C PRO A 74 36.54 2.02 16.13
N LEU A 75 37.30 3.07 15.83
CA LEU A 75 36.75 4.34 15.33
C LEU A 75 36.81 4.53 13.81
N CYS A 76 37.56 3.71 13.08
CA CYS A 76 37.67 3.77 11.62
C CYS A 76 38.10 2.42 11.01
N ARG A 77 38.03 2.30 9.67
CA ARG A 77 38.40 1.08 8.90
C ARG A 77 39.86 0.64 9.07
N ALA A 78 40.74 1.61 9.29
CA ALA A 78 42.17 1.41 9.53
C ALA A 78 42.49 1.16 11.01
N MET A 79 41.47 1.21 11.88
CA MET A 79 41.60 0.96 13.32
C MET A 79 42.66 1.83 14.01
N HIS A 80 42.91 3.06 13.52
CA HIS A 80 43.91 3.97 14.09
C HIS A 80 43.70 4.23 15.59
N PHE A 81 42.45 4.21 16.04
CA PHE A 81 42.10 4.36 17.44
C PHE A 81 40.92 3.46 17.81
N VAL A 82 40.87 3.11 19.09
CA VAL A 82 39.78 2.37 19.71
C VAL A 82 39.29 3.10 20.97
N ILE A 83 38.08 2.74 21.42
CA ILE A 83 37.53 3.13 22.71
C ILE A 83 37.38 1.87 23.56
N CYS A 84 37.88 1.86 24.79
CA CYS A 84 37.67 0.73 25.71
C CYS A 84 36.19 0.64 26.15
N GLU A 85 35.75 -0.55 26.54
CA GLU A 85 34.38 -0.82 26.99
C GLU A 85 33.89 0.15 28.07
N GLY A 86 34.73 0.45 29.08
CA GLY A 86 34.38 1.41 30.14
C GLY A 86 34.04 2.79 29.60
N CYS A 87 34.87 3.32 28.67
CA CYS A 87 34.60 4.60 28.05
C CYS A 87 33.40 4.56 27.09
N VAL A 88 33.10 3.45 26.43
CA VAL A 88 31.86 3.28 25.64
C VAL A 88 30.64 3.39 26.56
N GLN A 89 30.67 2.75 27.72
CA GLN A 89 29.58 2.80 28.70
C GLN A 89 29.40 4.21 29.26
N ASP A 90 30.49 4.92 29.59
CA ASP A 90 30.44 6.31 30.03
C ASP A 90 29.82 7.25 28.97
N ILE A 91 30.06 7.00 27.68
CA ILE A 91 29.42 7.75 26.58
C ILE A 91 27.92 7.46 26.53
N LYS A 92 27.52 6.19 26.70
CA LYS A 92 26.12 5.77 26.67
C LYS A 92 25.29 6.46 27.76
N GLU A 93 25.84 6.62 28.96
CA GLU A 93 25.14 7.20 30.12
C GLU A 93 24.98 8.73 30.06
N ARG A 94 25.73 9.42 29.18
CA ARG A 94 25.65 10.88 29.04
C ARG A 94 24.48 11.32 28.16
N LYS A 95 23.66 12.24 28.67
CA LYS A 95 22.51 12.84 27.94
C LYS A 95 22.90 13.59 26.66
N ASN A 96 24.12 14.15 26.60
CA ASN A 96 24.68 14.80 25.42
C ASN A 96 25.81 13.92 24.87
N ARG A 97 25.47 13.03 23.92
CA ARG A 97 26.42 12.12 23.28
C ARG A 97 27.42 12.94 22.44
N ALA A 98 28.63 13.17 22.95
CA ALA A 98 29.70 13.74 22.15
C ALA A 98 30.07 12.76 21.02
N VAL A 99 30.14 13.24 19.78
CA VAL A 99 30.55 12.40 18.66
C VAL A 99 32.06 12.20 18.75
N VAL A 100 32.48 11.01 19.17
CA VAL A 100 33.89 10.61 19.11
C VAL A 100 34.18 10.09 17.71
N GLU A 101 35.15 10.71 17.05
CA GLU A 101 35.58 10.39 15.69
C GLU A 101 37.09 10.10 15.68
N CYS A 102 37.54 9.36 14.68
CA CYS A 102 38.96 9.14 14.46
C CYS A 102 39.63 10.44 13.97
N PRO A 103 40.63 10.98 14.68
CA PRO A 103 41.32 12.21 14.26
C PRO A 103 41.98 12.13 12.88
N PHE A 104 42.38 10.92 12.46
CA PHE A 104 43.05 10.67 11.17
C PHE A 104 42.09 10.40 10.03
N CYS A 105 40.93 9.81 10.34
CA CYS A 105 39.94 9.40 9.36
C CYS A 105 38.69 10.26 9.58
N ARG A 106 38.61 11.39 8.89
CA ARG A 106 37.34 12.13 8.73
C ARG A 106 36.44 11.38 7.73
N GLU A 107 36.15 10.11 8.01
CA GLU A 107 35.33 9.29 7.13
C GLU A 107 33.92 9.87 7.04
N GLU A 108 33.49 10.26 5.83
CA GLU A 108 32.12 10.72 5.54
C GLU A 108 31.09 9.58 5.59
N ALA A 109 31.56 8.32 5.62
CA ALA A 109 30.73 7.14 5.65
C ALA A 109 29.95 7.05 6.97
N SER A 110 28.71 6.57 6.90
CA SER A 110 27.91 6.38 8.11
C SER A 110 28.60 5.38 9.06
N LYS A 111 28.52 5.58 10.39
CA LYS A 111 29.13 4.67 11.39
C LYS A 111 28.83 3.19 11.17
N LYS A 112 27.71 2.89 10.50
CA LYS A 112 27.25 1.53 10.19
C LYS A 112 27.96 0.88 9.00
N GLU A 113 28.46 1.65 8.04
CA GLU A 113 29.13 1.11 6.84
C GLU A 113 30.50 0.53 7.17
N TYR A 114 31.34 1.27 7.90
CA TYR A 114 32.65 0.73 8.27
C TYR A 114 32.57 -0.42 9.27
N HIS A 115 31.50 -0.51 10.11
CA HIS A 115 31.27 -1.68 10.96
C HIS A 115 31.14 -2.97 10.15
N ALA A 116 30.43 -2.92 9.01
CA ALA A 116 30.28 -4.08 8.14
C ALA A 116 31.64 -4.53 7.55
N GLU A 117 32.49 -3.57 7.19
CA GLU A 117 33.83 -3.83 6.67
C GLU A 117 34.79 -4.34 7.76
N ILE A 118 34.70 -3.82 8.98
CA ILE A 118 35.44 -4.34 10.14
C ILE A 118 35.03 -5.79 10.39
N MET A 119 33.74 -6.09 10.42
CA MET A 119 33.24 -7.46 10.58
C MET A 119 33.74 -8.36 9.44
N GLU A 120 33.73 -7.87 8.20
CA GLU A 120 34.27 -8.61 7.06
C GLU A 120 35.77 -8.92 7.21
N LYS A 121 36.57 -7.95 7.64
CA LYS A 121 38.01 -8.15 7.91
C LYS A 121 38.21 -9.15 9.05
N LEU A 122 37.53 -8.96 10.17
CA LEU A 122 37.63 -9.80 11.36
C LEU A 122 37.30 -11.26 11.05
N PHE A 123 36.17 -11.51 10.39
CA PHE A 123 35.80 -12.87 10.04
C PHE A 123 36.68 -13.43 8.93
N SER A 124 37.10 -12.64 7.94
CA SER A 124 38.04 -13.12 6.91
C SER A 124 39.38 -13.58 7.50
N LEU A 125 39.90 -12.89 8.52
CA LEU A 125 41.12 -13.30 9.22
C LEU A 125 40.93 -14.59 10.03
N ARG A 126 39.72 -14.81 10.55
CA ARG A 126 39.37 -16.01 11.33
C ARG A 126 38.84 -17.16 10.48
N THR A 127 38.53 -16.93 9.20
CA THR A 127 38.03 -17.97 8.30
C THR A 127 39.07 -19.06 8.16
N GLN A 128 38.77 -20.24 8.71
CA GLN A 128 39.66 -21.39 8.58
C GLN A 128 39.39 -22.20 7.31
N GLN A 129 38.19 -22.05 6.74
CA GLN A 129 37.77 -22.78 5.54
C GLN A 129 36.70 -22.05 4.73
N THR A 130 36.75 -22.22 3.42
CA THR A 130 35.65 -21.88 2.51
C THR A 130 34.83 -23.14 2.25
N LEU A 131 33.54 -23.12 2.61
CA LEU A 131 32.67 -24.29 2.46
C LEU A 131 32.27 -24.45 0.98
N LEU A 132 32.68 -25.55 0.36
CA LEU A 132 32.23 -25.92 -1.00
C LEU A 132 30.75 -26.30 -1.02
N GLY A 133 30.21 -26.80 0.10
CA GLY A 133 28.79 -27.07 0.25
C GLY A 133 28.35 -27.10 1.71
N LEU A 134 27.08 -26.79 1.92
CA LEU A 134 26.45 -26.70 3.24
C LEU A 134 25.01 -27.19 3.15
N GLU A 135 24.67 -28.23 3.90
CA GLU A 135 23.26 -28.58 4.12
C GLU A 135 22.76 -27.80 5.33
N VAL A 136 21.81 -26.89 5.10
CA VAL A 136 21.25 -26.09 6.20
C VAL A 136 20.29 -26.97 6.98
N ARG A 137 20.57 -27.13 8.28
CA ARG A 137 19.70 -27.85 9.22
C ARG A 137 19.55 -27.04 10.50
N PRO A 138 18.43 -27.15 11.23
CA PRO A 138 18.23 -26.42 12.50
C PRO A 138 19.24 -26.77 13.60
N ASP A 139 19.82 -27.96 13.52
CA ASP A 139 20.77 -28.55 14.46
C ASP A 139 22.20 -28.63 13.92
N MET A 140 22.49 -27.99 12.78
CA MET A 140 23.86 -27.93 12.25
C MET A 140 24.77 -27.13 13.19
N GLU A 141 26.04 -27.51 13.24
CA GLU A 141 27.10 -26.82 13.97
C GLU A 141 28.33 -26.71 13.05
N VAL A 142 29.09 -25.61 13.21
CA VAL A 142 30.41 -25.44 12.59
C VAL A 142 31.42 -25.28 13.71
N GLU A 143 32.58 -25.91 13.58
CA GLU A 143 33.62 -25.86 14.62
C GLU A 143 34.35 -24.52 14.63
N SER A 144 34.42 -23.85 13.48
CA SER A 144 35.12 -22.59 13.31
C SER A 144 34.44 -21.69 12.28
N VAL A 145 34.90 -20.43 12.19
CA VAL A 145 34.39 -19.46 11.22
C VAL A 145 34.64 -19.98 9.81
N ALA A 146 33.58 -20.04 9.02
CA ALA A 146 33.61 -20.55 7.66
C ALA A 146 32.97 -19.56 6.68
N GLU A 147 33.50 -19.48 5.46
CA GLU A 147 32.98 -18.61 4.40
C GLU A 147 32.13 -19.40 3.40
N LEU A 148 30.98 -18.82 3.00
CA LEU A 148 30.20 -19.26 1.84
C LEU A 148 30.42 -18.28 0.69
N ALA A 149 30.98 -18.80 -0.40
CA ALA A 149 31.22 -18.08 -1.65
C ALA A 149 30.04 -18.23 -2.63
N LEU A 150 30.09 -17.48 -3.73
CA LEU A 150 29.06 -17.49 -4.77
C LEU A 150 28.79 -18.89 -5.36
N ASN A 151 29.84 -19.70 -5.49
CA ASN A 151 29.76 -21.08 -6.00
C ASN A 151 29.50 -22.13 -4.92
N SER A 152 29.50 -21.77 -3.63
CA SER A 152 29.20 -22.68 -2.53
C SER A 152 27.81 -23.25 -2.67
N LYS A 153 27.70 -24.56 -2.57
CA LYS A 153 26.43 -25.29 -2.75
C LYS A 153 25.65 -25.37 -1.45
N VAL A 154 24.55 -24.62 -1.33
CA VAL A 154 23.64 -24.66 -0.18
C VAL A 154 22.48 -25.61 -0.46
N ILE A 155 22.30 -26.62 0.38
CA ILE A 155 21.30 -27.67 0.23
C ILE A 155 20.17 -27.44 1.25
N PHE A 156 18.93 -27.44 0.77
CA PHE A 156 17.73 -27.45 1.61
C PHE A 156 16.96 -28.74 1.42
N ARG A 157 16.61 -29.41 2.53
CA ARG A 157 15.85 -30.66 2.49
C ARG A 157 14.70 -30.63 3.50
N ASN A 158 13.48 -30.42 3.00
CA ASN A 158 12.23 -30.41 3.81
C ASN A 158 12.35 -29.54 5.07
N ILE A 159 12.62 -28.26 4.85
CA ILE A 159 12.97 -27.30 5.91
C ILE A 159 12.04 -26.10 5.91
N SER A 160 11.79 -25.57 7.11
CA SER A 160 11.21 -24.24 7.29
C SER A 160 12.34 -23.24 7.49
N ILE A 161 12.35 -22.15 6.73
CA ILE A 161 13.41 -21.13 6.75
C ILE A 161 12.80 -19.74 6.73
N SER A 162 13.44 -18.79 7.42
CA SER A 162 12.99 -17.41 7.40
C SER A 162 13.12 -16.81 5.99
N ASP A 163 12.17 -15.95 5.63
CA ASP A 163 12.15 -15.22 4.36
C ASP A 163 13.46 -14.47 4.09
N ARG A 164 14.01 -13.82 5.12
CA ARG A 164 15.28 -13.09 5.05
C ARG A 164 16.49 -13.99 4.82
N LEU A 165 16.61 -15.10 5.56
CA LEU A 165 17.74 -16.03 5.37
C LEU A 165 17.67 -16.66 3.97
N PHE A 166 16.47 -17.05 3.54
CA PHE A 166 16.26 -17.62 2.21
C PHE A 166 16.70 -16.65 1.11
N LEU A 167 16.29 -15.38 1.16
CA LEU A 167 16.64 -14.36 0.17
C LEU A 167 18.14 -14.05 0.10
N LEU A 168 18.79 -14.00 1.26
CA LEU A 168 20.22 -13.75 1.31
C LEU A 168 21.02 -14.94 0.76
N LEU A 169 20.61 -16.18 1.04
CA LEU A 169 21.27 -17.38 0.50
C LEU A 169 21.02 -17.55 -1.00
N ILE A 170 19.79 -17.39 -1.48
CA ILE A 170 19.47 -17.53 -2.92
C ILE A 170 20.17 -16.50 -3.80
N SER A 171 20.51 -15.33 -3.24
CA SER A 171 21.15 -14.27 -3.99
C SER A 171 22.66 -14.35 -4.03
N ARG A 172 23.29 -15.17 -3.17
CA ARG A 172 24.74 -15.17 -2.97
C ARG A 172 25.40 -16.55 -2.92
N THR A 173 24.64 -17.62 -3.13
CA THR A 173 25.17 -19.00 -3.15
C THR A 173 24.53 -19.80 -4.29
N ARG A 174 24.95 -21.05 -4.51
CA ARG A 174 24.26 -22.00 -5.40
C ARG A 174 23.30 -22.87 -4.60
N MET A 175 22.02 -22.81 -4.89
CA MET A 175 21.00 -23.53 -4.13
C MET A 175 20.62 -24.88 -4.76
N ASP A 176 20.49 -25.90 -3.93
CA ASP A 176 19.95 -27.23 -4.28
C ASP A 176 18.77 -27.58 -3.34
N VAL A 177 17.56 -27.47 -3.86
CA VAL A 177 16.32 -27.74 -3.11
C VAL A 177 15.87 -29.18 -3.32
N ARG A 178 16.00 -30.00 -2.27
CA ARG A 178 15.66 -31.42 -2.24
C ARG A 178 14.38 -31.65 -1.43
N GLY A 179 13.24 -31.48 -2.07
CA GLY A 179 11.92 -31.62 -1.43
C GLY A 179 11.21 -30.28 -1.30
N GLY A 180 10.54 -30.05 -0.17
CA GLY A 180 9.80 -28.81 0.11
C GLY A 180 10.59 -27.80 0.94
N ILE A 181 10.25 -26.53 0.78
CA ILE A 181 10.65 -25.41 1.65
C ILE A 181 9.38 -24.74 2.14
N SER A 182 9.31 -24.38 3.42
CA SER A 182 8.25 -23.49 3.95
C SER A 182 8.89 -22.19 4.44
N LEU A 183 8.44 -21.04 3.92
CA LEU A 183 8.94 -19.74 4.34
C LEU A 183 8.15 -19.21 5.53
N PHE A 184 8.85 -18.56 6.47
CA PHE A 184 8.23 -17.87 7.60
C PHE A 184 8.84 -16.49 7.86
N GLU A 185 8.14 -15.66 8.62
CA GLU A 185 8.56 -14.29 8.94
C GLU A 185 9.87 -14.29 9.75
N HIS A 186 10.89 -13.58 9.30
CA HIS A 186 12.05 -13.34 10.14
C HIS A 186 11.72 -12.35 11.28
N ARG A 187 11.83 -12.83 12.53
CA ARG A 187 11.84 -12.00 13.73
C ARG A 187 13.23 -12.05 14.36
N SER A 188 13.78 -10.89 14.74
CA SER A 188 15.18 -10.76 15.20
C SER A 188 15.55 -11.64 16.39
N THR A 189 14.57 -12.08 17.19
CA THR A 189 14.75 -12.96 18.34
C THR A 189 14.49 -14.44 18.04
N GLN A 190 14.08 -14.78 16.82
CA GLN A 190 13.68 -16.14 16.44
C GLN A 190 14.71 -16.85 15.58
N MET A 191 14.78 -18.16 15.79
CA MET A 191 15.51 -19.13 14.97
C MET A 191 15.18 -18.96 13.48
N CYS A 192 16.20 -18.89 12.63
CA CYS A 192 16.02 -18.73 11.19
C CYS A 192 15.73 -20.02 10.42
N CYS A 193 15.84 -21.19 11.07
CA CYS A 193 15.44 -22.48 10.49
C CYS A 193 14.73 -23.39 11.50
N ARG A 194 13.82 -24.24 11.03
CA ARG A 194 13.09 -25.24 11.82
C ARG A 194 12.94 -26.56 11.05
N THR A 195 12.84 -27.67 11.78
CA THR A 195 12.76 -29.00 11.18
C THR A 195 11.35 -29.22 10.61
N GLY A 196 11.28 -29.74 9.38
CA GLY A 196 10.02 -30.05 8.72
C GLY A 196 9.35 -28.83 8.08
N LEU A 197 8.13 -29.05 7.60
CA LEU A 197 7.30 -28.02 6.98
C LEU A 197 6.28 -27.55 8.00
N THR A 198 6.58 -26.44 8.68
CA THR A 198 5.63 -25.85 9.63
C THR A 198 4.47 -25.17 8.87
N ASN A 199 3.25 -25.32 9.40
CA ASN A 199 2.02 -24.65 8.93
C ASN A 199 1.69 -23.44 9.83
N GLU A 200 2.71 -22.70 10.28
CA GLU A 200 2.46 -21.51 11.08
C GLU A 200 1.98 -20.38 10.18
N THR A 201 0.86 -19.77 10.55
CA THR A 201 0.35 -18.58 9.87
C THR A 201 1.14 -17.37 10.36
N ASN A 202 2.12 -16.95 9.56
CA ASN A 202 2.92 -15.75 9.83
C ASN A 202 2.07 -14.48 9.76
N ASP A 203 2.47 -13.42 10.46
CA ASP A 203 1.77 -12.13 10.37
C ASP A 203 2.10 -11.42 9.05
N GLN A 204 3.38 -11.43 8.66
CA GLN A 204 3.84 -10.82 7.42
C GLN A 204 5.08 -11.55 6.87
N ILE A 205 5.12 -11.78 5.55
CA ILE A 205 6.32 -12.24 4.84
C ILE A 205 6.69 -11.16 3.84
N ASP A 206 7.95 -10.73 3.85
CA ASP A 206 8.47 -9.74 2.90
C ASP A 206 9.48 -10.37 1.96
N ILE A 207 9.13 -10.37 0.67
CA ILE A 207 10.01 -10.82 -0.39
C ILE A 207 10.30 -9.62 -1.27
N SER A 208 11.39 -8.92 -1.00
CA SER A 208 11.79 -7.74 -1.78
C SER A 208 13.23 -7.88 -2.25
N THR A 209 13.46 -7.55 -3.52
CA THR A 209 14.82 -7.45 -4.08
C THR A 209 15.27 -6.00 -4.29
N ASN A 210 14.60 -5.04 -3.63
CA ASN A 210 14.95 -3.62 -3.69
C ASN A 210 16.37 -3.35 -3.18
N GLY A 211 17.21 -2.77 -4.03
CA GLY A 211 18.62 -2.49 -3.71
C GLY A 211 19.57 -3.65 -3.99
N TYR A 212 19.10 -4.74 -4.58
CA TYR A 212 19.99 -5.80 -5.06
C TYR A 212 20.64 -5.37 -6.36
N ASN A 213 21.96 -5.56 -6.47
CA ASN A 213 22.68 -5.29 -7.70
C ASN A 213 22.35 -6.34 -8.79
N LYS A 214 22.79 -6.09 -10.02
CA LYS A 214 22.54 -6.96 -11.17
C LYS A 214 23.01 -8.40 -10.94
N GLU A 215 24.17 -8.58 -10.31
CA GLU A 215 24.76 -9.89 -10.02
C GLU A 215 23.89 -10.73 -9.07
N LYS A 216 23.44 -10.15 -7.95
CA LYS A 216 22.53 -10.82 -7.01
C LYS A 216 21.24 -11.25 -7.71
N ILE A 217 20.67 -10.38 -8.55
CA ILE A 217 19.45 -10.70 -9.31
C ILE A 217 19.68 -11.83 -10.33
N GLU A 218 20.84 -11.85 -11.01
CA GLU A 218 21.21 -12.93 -11.93
C GLU A 218 21.41 -14.27 -11.18
N ASN A 219 22.05 -14.24 -10.02
CA ASN A 219 22.23 -15.44 -9.20
C ASN A 219 20.89 -16.00 -8.69
N ILE A 220 19.97 -15.11 -8.26
CA ILE A 220 18.59 -15.50 -7.93
C ILE A 220 17.94 -16.23 -9.11
N LYS A 221 18.05 -15.68 -10.33
CA LYS A 221 17.47 -16.31 -11.53
C LYS A 221 18.05 -17.69 -11.80
N GLU A 222 19.36 -17.86 -11.74
CA GLU A 222 19.99 -19.15 -11.98
C GLU A 222 19.56 -20.20 -10.96
N ASN A 223 19.50 -19.82 -9.68
CA ASN A 223 18.99 -20.71 -8.63
C ASN A 223 17.52 -21.07 -8.85
N ILE A 224 16.66 -20.13 -9.21
CA ILE A 224 15.24 -20.43 -9.40
C ILE A 224 15.02 -21.43 -10.55
N LYS A 225 15.84 -21.41 -11.61
CA LYS A 225 15.73 -22.38 -12.72
C LYS A 225 15.87 -23.83 -12.27
N THR A 226 16.63 -24.10 -11.21
CA THR A 226 16.84 -25.46 -10.68
C THR A 226 15.77 -25.89 -9.69
N ILE A 227 15.00 -24.94 -9.13
CA ILE A 227 13.96 -25.20 -8.14
C ILE A 227 12.74 -25.81 -8.84
N LYS A 228 12.21 -26.91 -8.29
CA LYS A 228 10.98 -27.53 -8.81
C LYS A 228 9.78 -26.61 -8.62
N LYS A 229 8.82 -26.62 -9.54
CA LYS A 229 7.56 -25.88 -9.35
C LYS A 229 6.84 -26.35 -8.08
N ARG A 230 6.25 -25.41 -7.34
CA ARG A 230 5.48 -25.65 -6.10
C ARG A 230 6.28 -26.31 -4.97
N SER A 231 7.61 -26.25 -5.00
CA SER A 231 8.43 -26.76 -3.89
C SER A 231 8.55 -25.77 -2.73
N ILE A 232 8.22 -24.50 -2.95
CA ILE A 232 8.21 -23.48 -1.90
C ILE A 232 6.77 -23.25 -1.46
N ARG A 233 6.49 -23.30 -0.15
CA ARG A 233 5.19 -22.97 0.43
C ARG A 233 5.31 -21.68 1.22
N ILE A 234 4.36 -20.79 1.01
CA ILE A 234 4.26 -19.51 1.72
C ILE A 234 2.84 -19.43 2.28
N GLU A 235 2.74 -19.48 3.60
CA GLU A 235 1.47 -19.32 4.32
C GLU A 235 1.62 -18.17 5.32
N SER A 236 0.88 -17.09 5.08
CA SER A 236 1.00 -15.85 5.86
C SER A 236 -0.28 -15.03 5.77
N ARG A 237 -0.57 -14.23 6.81
CA ARG A 237 -1.64 -13.24 6.75
C ARG A 237 -1.34 -12.21 5.67
N ASN A 238 -0.13 -11.66 5.64
CA ASN A 238 0.27 -10.66 4.65
C ASN A 238 1.52 -11.11 3.90
N ILE A 239 1.55 -10.91 2.58
CA ILE A 239 2.75 -11.08 1.78
C ILE A 239 2.99 -9.80 1.00
N HIS A 240 4.17 -9.22 1.19
CA HIS A 240 4.67 -8.12 0.38
C HIS A 240 5.74 -8.64 -0.57
N ALA A 241 5.60 -8.29 -1.84
CA ALA A 241 6.44 -8.75 -2.92
C ALA A 241 6.86 -7.57 -3.82
N GLU A 242 8.16 -7.41 -4.07
CA GLU A 242 8.64 -6.26 -4.86
C GLU A 242 9.86 -6.58 -5.74
N GLU A 243 9.74 -6.20 -7.02
CA GLU A 243 10.78 -6.32 -8.06
C GLU A 243 11.06 -7.74 -8.62
N LYS A 244 12.02 -7.79 -9.56
CA LYS A 244 12.32 -8.93 -10.45
C LYS A 244 12.46 -10.27 -9.75
N GLY A 245 13.28 -10.33 -8.70
CA GLY A 245 13.65 -11.61 -8.08
C GLY A 245 12.42 -12.32 -7.50
N VAL A 246 11.41 -11.54 -7.15
CA VAL A 246 10.20 -12.00 -6.48
C VAL A 246 9.21 -12.58 -7.49
N CYS A 247 9.01 -11.91 -8.63
CA CYS A 247 8.12 -12.39 -9.69
C CYS A 247 8.47 -13.80 -10.20
N VAL A 248 9.77 -14.09 -10.36
CA VAL A 248 10.22 -15.41 -10.82
C VAL A 248 10.12 -16.44 -9.69
N LEU A 249 10.46 -16.07 -8.45
CA LEU A 249 10.32 -16.94 -7.27
C LEU A 249 8.90 -17.47 -7.14
N LEU A 250 7.90 -16.62 -7.35
CA LEU A 250 6.49 -16.99 -7.20
C LEU A 250 6.03 -18.10 -8.15
N LYS A 251 6.69 -18.33 -9.30
CA LYS A 251 6.40 -19.49 -10.17
C LYS A 251 6.65 -20.83 -9.46
N HIS A 252 7.47 -20.82 -8.41
CA HIS A 252 7.88 -21.98 -7.65
C HIS A 252 7.17 -22.06 -6.29
N CYS A 253 6.32 -21.09 -5.99
CA CYS A 253 5.60 -20.99 -4.73
C CYS A 253 4.16 -21.51 -4.81
N THR A 254 3.70 -22.14 -3.73
CA THR A 254 2.29 -22.24 -3.37
C THR A 254 2.02 -21.19 -2.31
N VAL A 255 1.08 -20.27 -2.59
CA VAL A 255 0.83 -19.06 -1.80
C VAL A 255 -0.59 -19.09 -1.24
N ASP A 256 -0.69 -19.24 0.07
CA ASP A 256 -1.94 -19.07 0.81
C ASP A 256 -1.83 -17.82 1.70
N ALA A 257 -2.58 -16.77 1.34
CA ALA A 257 -2.52 -15.50 2.04
C ALA A 257 -3.88 -14.82 2.22
N TYR A 258 -4.01 -14.07 3.32
CA TYR A 258 -5.13 -13.15 3.46
C TYR A 258 -4.93 -11.95 2.52
N SER A 259 -3.76 -11.31 2.56
CA SER A 259 -3.39 -10.17 1.73
C SER A 259 -2.09 -10.41 0.97
N TYR A 260 -2.06 -10.05 -0.31
CA TYR A 260 -0.91 -10.20 -1.18
C TYR A 260 -0.69 -8.93 -2.01
N SER A 261 0.43 -8.26 -1.80
CA SER A 261 0.85 -7.04 -2.51
C SER A 261 2.05 -7.32 -3.40
N LEU A 262 1.94 -7.04 -4.70
CA LEU A 262 3.03 -7.14 -5.66
C LEU A 262 3.24 -5.82 -6.40
N GLY A 263 4.44 -5.24 -6.24
CA GLY A 263 4.88 -4.05 -6.98
C GLY A 263 6.00 -4.38 -7.95
N ILE A 264 5.89 -3.91 -9.20
CA ILE A 264 6.95 -4.01 -10.20
C ILE A 264 7.12 -2.68 -10.91
N THR A 265 8.31 -2.10 -10.82
CA THR A 265 8.61 -0.78 -11.41
C THR A 265 9.09 -0.87 -12.86
N GLU A 266 9.69 -1.99 -13.28
CA GLU A 266 10.24 -2.16 -14.63
C GLU A 266 9.61 -3.32 -15.43
N LYS A 267 9.25 -3.05 -16.70
CA LYS A 267 8.66 -4.04 -17.61
C LYS A 267 9.51 -5.31 -17.76
N LYS A 268 10.84 -5.15 -17.88
CA LYS A 268 11.80 -6.23 -18.11
C LYS A 268 11.75 -7.34 -17.06
N TYR A 269 11.08 -7.10 -15.93
CA TYR A 269 10.92 -8.04 -14.82
C TYR A 269 9.79 -9.04 -15.01
N ILE A 270 8.82 -8.75 -15.89
CA ILE A 270 7.65 -9.60 -16.11
C ILE A 270 7.56 -10.16 -17.54
N GLU A 271 8.43 -9.78 -18.46
CA GLU A 271 8.35 -10.18 -19.88
C GLU A 271 8.31 -11.70 -20.09
N GLU A 272 9.10 -12.45 -19.31
CA GLU A 272 9.10 -13.91 -19.35
C GLU A 272 7.75 -14.49 -18.87
N ILE A 273 7.10 -13.84 -17.89
CA ILE A 273 5.82 -14.27 -17.33
C ILE A 273 4.66 -13.94 -18.26
N LEU A 274 4.73 -12.80 -18.95
CA LEU A 274 3.68 -12.38 -19.89
C LEU A 274 3.52 -13.36 -21.06
N LYS A 275 4.59 -14.07 -21.44
CA LYS A 275 4.59 -15.11 -22.49
C LYS A 275 3.93 -16.43 -22.07
N GLU A 276 3.72 -16.64 -20.77
CA GLU A 276 3.11 -17.87 -20.25
C GLU A 276 1.62 -17.96 -20.59
N LYS A 277 1.00 -19.13 -20.39
CA LYS A 277 -0.46 -19.26 -20.51
C LYS A 277 -1.17 -18.44 -19.42
N ASN A 278 -2.41 -18.03 -19.65
CA ASN A 278 -3.22 -17.44 -18.60
C ASN A 278 -3.46 -18.46 -17.48
N ASN A 279 -3.73 -18.01 -16.26
CA ASN A 279 -3.95 -18.88 -15.09
C ASN A 279 -2.78 -19.85 -14.82
N SER A 280 -1.53 -19.36 -14.88
CA SER A 280 -0.34 -20.20 -14.72
C SER A 280 0.61 -19.76 -13.61
N LEU A 281 0.45 -18.53 -13.09
CA LEU A 281 1.47 -17.93 -12.23
C LEU A 281 1.42 -18.43 -10.79
N TRP A 282 0.22 -18.59 -10.22
CA TRP A 282 0.05 -18.90 -8.79
C TRP A 282 -0.76 -20.16 -8.56
N ALA A 283 -0.47 -20.83 -7.44
CA ALA A 283 -1.32 -21.85 -6.84
C ALA A 283 -1.54 -21.47 -5.37
N GLY A 284 -2.76 -21.61 -4.87
CA GLY A 284 -3.15 -21.24 -3.49
C GLY A 284 -4.15 -20.10 -3.45
N LYS A 285 -4.62 -19.71 -2.26
CA LYS A 285 -5.76 -18.80 -2.04
C LYS A 285 -5.27 -17.42 -1.59
N VAL A 286 -5.73 -16.38 -2.28
CA VAL A 286 -5.52 -14.98 -1.89
C VAL A 286 -6.88 -14.30 -1.74
N LYS A 287 -7.17 -13.74 -0.56
CA LYS A 287 -8.43 -12.98 -0.36
C LYS A 287 -8.32 -11.55 -0.89
N ASP A 288 -7.23 -10.86 -0.58
CA ASP A 288 -6.99 -9.47 -0.95
C ASP A 288 -5.73 -9.37 -1.82
N LEU A 289 -5.91 -8.94 -3.07
CA LEU A 289 -4.83 -8.80 -4.05
C LEU A 289 -4.56 -7.32 -4.33
N GLN A 290 -3.30 -6.91 -4.23
CA GLN A 290 -2.83 -5.60 -4.66
C GLN A 290 -1.73 -5.75 -5.73
N LEU A 291 -1.94 -5.18 -6.91
CA LEU A 291 -0.95 -5.11 -7.99
C LEU A 291 -0.61 -3.65 -8.30
N ARG A 292 0.69 -3.31 -8.28
CA ARG A 292 1.20 -1.96 -8.51
C ARG A 292 2.21 -1.92 -9.66
N GLY A 293 2.14 -0.87 -10.47
CA GLY A 293 3.03 -0.67 -11.61
C GLY A 293 2.83 -1.73 -12.69
N TYR A 294 3.93 -2.22 -13.28
CA TYR A 294 3.88 -3.25 -14.32
C TYR A 294 3.25 -4.56 -13.86
N ALA A 295 3.20 -4.83 -12.55
CA ALA A 295 2.57 -6.01 -11.98
C ALA A 295 1.08 -6.13 -12.38
N VAL A 296 0.42 -5.02 -12.68
CA VAL A 296 -0.98 -5.01 -13.15
C VAL A 296 -1.16 -5.88 -14.40
N ASN A 297 -0.17 -5.92 -15.31
CA ASN A 297 -0.23 -6.78 -16.51
C ASN A 297 -0.24 -8.29 -16.21
N LEU A 298 0.09 -8.69 -14.98
CA LEU A 298 0.07 -10.08 -14.54
C LEU A 298 -1.33 -10.55 -14.15
N LEU A 299 -2.33 -9.66 -14.01
CA LEU A 299 -3.69 -10.03 -13.61
C LEU A 299 -4.27 -11.22 -14.40
N PRO A 300 -4.16 -11.30 -15.75
CA PRO A 300 -4.67 -12.46 -16.51
C PRO A 300 -3.86 -13.75 -16.31
N LYS A 301 -2.68 -13.66 -15.70
CA LYS A 301 -1.78 -14.80 -15.45
C LYS A 301 -2.06 -15.46 -14.10
N LEU A 302 -2.80 -14.79 -13.22
CA LEU A 302 -3.15 -15.30 -11.90
C LEU A 302 -4.23 -16.39 -12.03
N VAL A 303 -4.09 -17.47 -11.27
CA VAL A 303 -5.10 -18.55 -11.27
C VAL A 303 -6.39 -18.06 -10.61
N GLU A 304 -7.52 -18.52 -11.14
CA GLU A 304 -8.86 -18.22 -10.65
C GLU A 304 -8.99 -18.56 -9.15
N ASN A 305 -8.98 -17.51 -8.32
CA ASN A 305 -9.11 -17.62 -6.88
C ASN A 305 -10.36 -16.89 -6.40
N GLN A 306 -10.84 -17.28 -5.21
CA GLN A 306 -11.93 -16.59 -4.51
C GLN A 306 -11.43 -15.27 -3.88
N MET A 307 -10.93 -14.36 -4.71
CA MET A 307 -10.50 -13.04 -4.28
C MET A 307 -11.71 -12.20 -3.87
N GLN A 308 -11.68 -11.71 -2.64
CA GLN A 308 -12.68 -10.76 -2.14
C GLN A 308 -12.34 -9.35 -2.61
N ARG A 309 -11.07 -8.94 -2.53
CA ARG A 309 -10.66 -7.58 -2.91
C ARG A 309 -9.56 -7.60 -3.96
N ILE A 310 -9.69 -6.74 -4.97
CA ILE A 310 -8.65 -6.48 -5.97
C ILE A 310 -8.36 -4.98 -5.99
N HIS A 311 -7.10 -4.61 -5.80
CA HIS A 311 -6.59 -3.26 -5.94
C HIS A 311 -5.53 -3.21 -7.04
N LEU A 312 -5.77 -2.43 -8.09
CA LEU A 312 -4.83 -2.22 -9.19
C LEU A 312 -4.44 -0.74 -9.25
N SER A 313 -3.14 -0.45 -9.28
CA SER A 313 -2.64 0.93 -9.45
C SER A 313 -1.51 0.98 -10.46
N ALA A 314 -1.60 1.92 -11.40
CA ALA A 314 -0.61 2.12 -12.45
C ALA A 314 -0.41 3.61 -12.71
N GLU A 315 0.81 4.10 -12.50
CA GLU A 315 1.18 5.51 -12.61
C GLU A 315 1.46 5.94 -14.06
N ASP A 316 1.66 4.98 -14.97
CA ASP A 316 1.92 5.23 -16.40
C ASP A 316 1.14 4.26 -17.30
N SER A 317 0.66 4.74 -18.45
CA SER A 317 0.00 3.94 -19.49
C SER A 317 0.77 2.68 -19.93
N CYS A 318 2.11 2.74 -19.95
CA CYS A 318 2.95 1.60 -20.34
C CYS A 318 2.78 0.41 -19.37
N GLN A 319 2.45 0.68 -18.10
CA GLN A 319 2.26 -0.31 -17.05
C GLN A 319 0.96 -1.11 -17.19
N ILE A 320 0.04 -0.69 -18.06
CA ILE A 320 -1.19 -1.43 -18.37
C ILE A 320 -1.31 -1.84 -19.84
N SER A 321 -0.34 -1.44 -20.68
CA SER A 321 -0.38 -1.58 -22.13
C SER A 321 -0.71 -3.00 -22.60
N THR A 322 -0.17 -4.04 -21.95
CA THR A 322 -0.38 -5.44 -22.34
C THR A 322 -1.84 -5.87 -22.21
N ILE A 323 -2.54 -5.33 -21.20
CA ILE A 323 -3.96 -5.60 -21.00
C ILE A 323 -4.82 -4.71 -21.90
N LEU A 324 -4.44 -3.45 -22.06
CA LEU A 324 -5.26 -2.45 -22.75
C LEU A 324 -5.59 -2.83 -24.20
N TRP A 325 -4.67 -3.51 -24.88
CA TRP A 325 -4.85 -4.04 -26.25
C TRP A 325 -5.80 -5.24 -26.36
N ARG A 326 -6.22 -5.82 -25.24
CA ARG A 326 -7.16 -6.95 -25.25
C ARG A 326 -8.58 -6.48 -25.53
N GLU A 327 -9.41 -7.41 -25.96
CA GLU A 327 -10.85 -7.18 -26.11
C GLU A 327 -11.49 -6.78 -24.77
N ASP A 328 -12.60 -6.03 -24.85
CA ASP A 328 -13.39 -5.70 -23.67
C ASP A 328 -13.98 -6.96 -23.04
N ASN A 329 -14.10 -6.99 -21.71
CA ASN A 329 -14.58 -8.15 -20.96
C ASN A 329 -13.79 -9.45 -21.22
N SER A 330 -12.51 -9.35 -21.62
CA SER A 330 -11.64 -10.51 -21.87
C SER A 330 -10.90 -11.00 -20.63
N ILE A 331 -10.84 -10.20 -19.57
CA ILE A 331 -10.15 -10.55 -18.33
C ILE A 331 -11.18 -10.90 -17.28
N TRP A 332 -11.16 -12.15 -16.85
CA TRP A 332 -12.01 -12.59 -15.78
C TRP A 332 -11.52 -12.05 -14.43
N ALA A 333 -12.35 -11.25 -13.76
CA ALA A 333 -12.02 -10.74 -12.43
C ALA A 333 -12.37 -11.73 -11.30
N GLY A 334 -13.20 -12.73 -11.57
CA GLY A 334 -13.70 -13.67 -10.56
C GLY A 334 -14.87 -13.10 -9.74
N LYS A 335 -15.11 -13.70 -8.55
CA LYS A 335 -16.16 -13.28 -7.61
C LYS A 335 -15.61 -12.22 -6.63
N VAL A 336 -15.40 -11.02 -7.13
CA VAL A 336 -14.81 -9.90 -6.37
C VAL A 336 -15.89 -9.14 -5.60
N THR A 337 -15.70 -8.95 -4.29
CA THR A 337 -16.57 -8.10 -3.47
C THR A 337 -16.17 -6.63 -3.53
N LYS A 338 -14.88 -6.30 -3.62
CA LYS A 338 -14.41 -4.90 -3.76
C LYS A 338 -13.34 -4.76 -4.84
N LEU A 339 -13.55 -3.80 -5.74
CA LEU A 339 -12.61 -3.47 -6.81
C LEU A 339 -12.16 -2.02 -6.68
N ASP A 340 -10.85 -1.83 -6.50
CA ASP A 340 -10.22 -0.52 -6.44
C ASP A 340 -9.26 -0.37 -7.64
N LEU A 341 -9.47 0.65 -8.48
CA LEU A 341 -8.62 0.99 -9.61
C LEU A 341 -8.09 2.41 -9.46
N GLY A 342 -6.76 2.56 -9.44
CA GLY A 342 -6.07 3.85 -9.32
C GLY A 342 -5.30 4.23 -10.59
N GLU A 343 -5.34 5.52 -10.91
CA GLU A 343 -4.61 6.13 -12.02
C GLU A 343 -4.93 5.45 -13.37
N TYR A 344 -3.92 5.06 -14.15
CA TYR A 344 -4.12 4.40 -15.45
C TYR A 344 -4.83 3.05 -15.33
N ALA A 345 -4.82 2.41 -14.15
CA ALA A 345 -5.54 1.15 -13.97
C ALA A 345 -7.06 1.30 -14.11
N THR A 346 -7.60 2.52 -13.99
CA THR A 346 -9.03 2.79 -14.25
C THR A 346 -9.45 2.43 -15.69
N GLU A 347 -8.55 2.56 -16.67
CA GLU A 347 -8.82 2.17 -18.05
C GLU A 347 -9.12 0.67 -18.21
N LEU A 348 -8.65 -0.14 -17.25
CA LEU A 348 -8.85 -1.58 -17.27
C LEU A 348 -10.28 -1.98 -16.93
N LEU A 349 -11.11 -1.07 -16.39
CA LEU A 349 -12.49 -1.39 -16.03
C LEU A 349 -13.28 -1.95 -17.22
N SER A 350 -13.06 -1.46 -18.45
CA SER A 350 -13.76 -2.00 -19.64
C SER A 350 -13.24 -3.38 -20.09
N LYS A 351 -12.07 -3.80 -19.58
CA LYS A 351 -11.43 -5.07 -19.89
C LYS A 351 -11.84 -6.18 -18.92
N LEU A 352 -12.30 -5.81 -17.73
CA LEU A 352 -12.73 -6.74 -16.70
C LEU A 352 -14.13 -7.29 -16.99
N ARG A 353 -14.27 -8.61 -16.90
CA ARG A 353 -15.53 -9.34 -16.95
C ARG A 353 -15.96 -9.71 -15.54
N PHE A 354 -17.13 -9.25 -15.14
CA PHE A 354 -17.76 -9.59 -13.88
C PHE A 354 -18.73 -10.77 -14.06
N TYR A 355 -18.85 -11.62 -13.04
CA TYR A 355 -19.91 -12.63 -13.01
C TYR A 355 -21.28 -11.95 -12.89
N TYR A 356 -22.28 -12.42 -13.66
CA TYR A 356 -23.59 -11.75 -13.75
C TYR A 356 -24.32 -11.65 -12.41
N GLU A 357 -24.22 -12.68 -11.56
CA GLU A 357 -24.81 -12.68 -10.23
C GLU A 357 -23.91 -12.09 -9.15
N ASN A 358 -22.68 -11.65 -9.51
CA ASN A 358 -21.83 -11.02 -8.53
C ASN A 358 -22.41 -9.66 -8.16
N VAL A 359 -22.46 -9.40 -6.85
CA VAL A 359 -22.94 -8.16 -6.25
C VAL A 359 -21.74 -7.54 -5.54
N PRO A 360 -20.87 -6.78 -6.23
CA PRO A 360 -19.76 -6.11 -5.59
C PRO A 360 -20.27 -5.18 -4.49
N GLU A 361 -19.73 -5.34 -3.29
CA GLU A 361 -19.95 -4.41 -2.18
C GLU A 361 -19.43 -3.02 -2.52
N GLY A 362 -18.34 -2.90 -3.29
CA GLY A 362 -17.74 -1.61 -3.62
C GLY A 362 -16.95 -1.58 -4.93
N LEU A 363 -17.11 -0.49 -5.67
CA LEU A 363 -16.27 -0.09 -6.80
C LEU A 363 -15.66 1.27 -6.49
N ARG A 364 -14.34 1.37 -6.43
CA ARG A 364 -13.59 2.62 -6.24
C ARG A 364 -12.70 2.90 -7.44
N LEU A 365 -12.85 4.06 -8.04
CA LEU A 365 -12.01 4.55 -9.14
C LEU A 365 -11.40 5.89 -8.72
N TYR A 366 -10.09 6.01 -8.90
CA TYR A 366 -9.33 7.23 -8.59
C TYR A 366 -8.41 7.59 -9.75
N ALA A 367 -8.34 8.86 -10.12
CA ALA A 367 -7.34 9.35 -11.07
C ALA A 367 -7.02 10.82 -10.85
N GLU A 368 -5.74 11.13 -10.60
CA GLU A 368 -5.26 12.51 -10.46
C GLU A 368 -5.09 13.23 -11.78
N LYS A 369 -4.78 12.48 -12.85
CA LYS A 369 -4.45 13.03 -14.17
C LYS A 369 -5.50 12.68 -15.21
N GLN A 370 -5.82 13.64 -16.09
CA GLN A 370 -6.78 13.43 -17.18
C GLN A 370 -6.29 12.37 -18.19
N GLU A 371 -4.98 12.30 -18.39
CA GLU A 371 -4.32 11.36 -19.33
C GLU A 371 -4.59 9.90 -18.96
N SER A 372 -4.76 9.61 -17.67
CA SER A 372 -5.09 8.28 -17.14
C SER A 372 -6.48 7.78 -17.54
N MET A 373 -7.28 8.62 -18.20
CA MET A 373 -8.68 8.34 -18.56
C MET A 373 -8.91 8.29 -20.08
N GLY A 374 -7.85 8.37 -20.88
CA GLY A 374 -7.91 8.62 -22.32
C GLY A 374 -8.82 7.64 -23.08
N TRP A 375 -8.63 6.33 -22.90
CA TRP A 375 -9.36 5.31 -23.65
C TRP A 375 -10.76 5.06 -23.13
N ILE A 376 -10.92 5.02 -21.81
CA ILE A 376 -12.20 4.68 -21.19
C ILE A 376 -13.26 5.76 -21.45
N LEU A 377 -12.86 7.03 -21.50
CA LEU A 377 -13.78 8.13 -21.78
C LEU A 377 -14.24 8.19 -23.25
N ARG A 378 -13.53 7.53 -24.18
CA ARG A 378 -13.97 7.39 -25.59
C ARG A 378 -15.08 6.36 -25.77
N LYS A 379 -15.37 5.55 -24.74
CA LYS A 379 -16.46 4.57 -24.80
C LYS A 379 -17.82 5.26 -24.92
N LYS A 380 -18.79 4.54 -25.48
CA LYS A 380 -20.18 5.01 -25.53
C LYS A 380 -20.75 5.10 -24.12
N ASN A 381 -21.69 6.01 -23.90
CA ASN A 381 -22.37 6.10 -22.62
C ASN A 381 -23.09 4.78 -22.32
N ARG A 382 -23.08 4.36 -21.06
CA ARG A 382 -23.66 3.08 -20.60
C ARG A 382 -23.14 1.84 -21.32
N SER A 383 -21.91 1.84 -21.83
CA SER A 383 -21.33 0.66 -22.47
C SER A 383 -20.49 -0.20 -21.52
N ILE A 384 -20.10 0.31 -20.35
CA ILE A 384 -19.24 -0.41 -19.40
C ILE A 384 -20.14 -1.03 -18.33
N TRP A 385 -20.33 -2.34 -18.40
CA TRP A 385 -21.11 -3.08 -17.42
C TRP A 385 -20.30 -3.31 -16.14
N VAL A 386 -20.81 -2.82 -15.01
CA VAL A 386 -20.15 -3.00 -13.70
C VAL A 386 -20.92 -3.92 -12.75
N GLY A 387 -22.02 -4.51 -13.22
CA GLY A 387 -22.81 -5.46 -12.44
C GLY A 387 -23.70 -4.80 -11.39
N LYS A 388 -23.90 -5.54 -10.30
CA LYS A 388 -24.75 -5.20 -9.16
C LYS A 388 -23.94 -4.50 -8.06
N VAL A 389 -23.38 -3.32 -8.35
CA VAL A 389 -22.56 -2.55 -7.39
C VAL A 389 -23.44 -1.97 -6.28
N LYS A 390 -23.05 -2.14 -5.02
CA LYS A 390 -23.71 -1.51 -3.86
C LYS A 390 -23.18 -0.13 -3.52
N LYS A 391 -21.86 0.07 -3.59
CA LYS A 391 -21.19 1.34 -3.29
C LYS A 391 -20.27 1.77 -4.42
N LEU A 392 -20.43 3.00 -4.89
CA LEU A 392 -19.62 3.57 -5.95
C LEU A 392 -18.82 4.77 -5.42
N PHE A 393 -17.50 4.75 -5.56
CA PHE A 393 -16.61 5.84 -5.20
C PHE A 393 -15.84 6.29 -6.43
N LEU A 394 -16.07 7.52 -6.90
CA LEU A 394 -15.34 8.13 -8.00
C LEU A 394 -14.64 9.40 -7.48
N ASP A 395 -13.33 9.47 -7.68
CA ASP A 395 -12.52 10.58 -7.17
C ASP A 395 -11.53 11.11 -8.21
N GLY A 396 -11.33 12.42 -8.22
CA GLY A 396 -10.58 13.13 -9.25
C GLY A 396 -11.20 13.00 -10.65
N TYR A 397 -10.38 12.78 -11.68
CA TYR A 397 -10.83 12.61 -13.07
C TYR A 397 -11.66 11.34 -13.29
N ALA A 398 -11.66 10.40 -12.33
CA ALA A 398 -12.50 9.21 -12.40
C ALA A 398 -14.01 9.53 -12.37
N VAL A 399 -14.40 10.71 -11.87
CA VAL A 399 -15.79 11.19 -11.93
C VAL A 399 -16.30 11.22 -13.37
N GLU A 400 -15.45 11.54 -14.36
CA GLU A 400 -15.82 11.60 -15.78
C GLU A 400 -16.25 10.24 -16.37
N ILE A 401 -15.93 9.12 -15.72
CA ILE A 401 -16.38 7.78 -16.13
C ILE A 401 -17.88 7.58 -15.89
N LEU A 402 -18.51 8.31 -14.97
CA LEU A 402 -19.88 8.04 -14.52
C LEU A 402 -20.89 7.82 -15.67
N PRO A 403 -20.93 8.63 -16.75
CA PRO A 403 -21.86 8.42 -17.87
C PRO A 403 -21.58 7.15 -18.69
N LYS A 404 -20.38 6.58 -18.57
CA LYS A 404 -19.93 5.38 -19.28
C LYS A 404 -20.38 4.09 -18.59
N LEU A 405 -20.66 4.17 -17.30
CA LEU A 405 -21.07 3.04 -16.48
C LEU A 405 -22.51 2.61 -16.78
N ARG A 406 -22.74 1.31 -16.78
CA ARG A 406 -24.05 0.65 -16.85
C ARG A 406 -24.20 -0.23 -15.61
N PHE A 407 -25.19 0.11 -14.81
CA PHE A 407 -25.57 -0.62 -13.59
C PHE A 407 -26.76 -1.53 -13.87
N HIS A 408 -26.93 -2.55 -13.03
CA HIS A 408 -28.13 -3.39 -13.05
C HIS A 408 -29.37 -2.60 -12.62
N GLU A 409 -30.47 -2.66 -13.37
CA GLU A 409 -31.66 -1.81 -13.13
C GLU A 409 -32.39 -2.12 -11.80
N GLU A 410 -32.33 -3.38 -11.39
CA GLU A 410 -32.96 -3.84 -10.15
C GLU A 410 -32.22 -3.42 -8.88
N ILE A 411 -30.94 -3.01 -8.96
CA ILE A 411 -30.17 -2.77 -7.73
C ILE A 411 -30.38 -1.36 -7.18
N GLU A 412 -30.61 -1.30 -5.88
CA GLU A 412 -30.58 -0.07 -5.11
C GLU A 412 -29.18 0.09 -4.49
N MET A 413 -28.44 1.09 -4.95
CA MET A 413 -27.11 1.42 -4.41
C MET A 413 -27.25 2.01 -3.02
N GLU A 414 -26.47 1.47 -2.08
CA GLU A 414 -26.37 1.95 -0.72
C GLU A 414 -25.69 3.34 -0.68
N GLU A 415 -24.69 3.55 -1.53
CA GLU A 415 -23.86 4.77 -1.51
C GLU A 415 -23.26 5.13 -2.88
N VAL A 416 -23.34 6.39 -3.25
CA VAL A 416 -22.61 6.99 -4.37
C VAL A 416 -21.81 8.17 -3.84
N HIS A 417 -20.49 8.12 -4.00
CA HIS A 417 -19.55 9.16 -3.59
C HIS A 417 -18.81 9.71 -4.81
N LEU A 418 -18.91 11.01 -5.03
CA LEU A 418 -18.29 11.74 -6.14
C LEU A 418 -17.44 12.88 -5.58
N SER A 419 -16.13 12.83 -5.78
CA SER A 419 -15.19 13.85 -5.30
C SER A 419 -14.36 14.39 -6.46
N ALA A 420 -14.23 15.71 -6.53
CA ALA A 420 -13.37 16.37 -7.51
C ALA A 420 -12.66 17.58 -6.90
N HIS A 421 -11.33 17.59 -7.02
CA HIS A 421 -10.46 18.59 -6.42
C HIS A 421 -10.19 19.79 -7.34
N GLY A 422 -10.43 19.66 -8.64
CA GLY A 422 -10.30 20.72 -9.64
C GLY A 422 -11.43 20.72 -10.67
N ALA A 423 -11.70 21.88 -11.28
CA ALA A 423 -12.75 22.03 -12.30
C ALA A 423 -12.53 21.11 -13.53
N GLY A 424 -11.26 20.80 -13.86
CA GLY A 424 -10.90 19.88 -14.93
C GLY A 424 -11.46 18.46 -14.73
N ASN A 425 -11.62 18.02 -13.48
CA ASN A 425 -12.09 16.67 -13.13
C ASN A 425 -13.54 16.39 -13.55
N VAL A 426 -14.32 17.42 -13.87
CA VAL A 426 -15.75 17.30 -14.23
C VAL A 426 -16.10 17.92 -15.57
N SER A 427 -15.12 18.55 -16.22
CA SER A 427 -15.32 19.40 -17.40
C SER A 427 -16.18 18.74 -18.48
N ARG A 428 -15.92 17.47 -18.82
CA ARG A 428 -16.66 16.75 -19.87
C ARG A 428 -18.09 16.39 -19.48
N ILE A 429 -18.37 16.20 -18.20
CA ILE A 429 -19.73 15.89 -17.73
C ILE A 429 -20.60 17.16 -17.76
N LEU A 430 -20.02 18.32 -17.53
CA LEU A 430 -20.77 19.59 -17.51
C LEU A 430 -21.37 19.94 -18.87
N ASP A 431 -20.78 19.46 -19.96
CA ASP A 431 -21.33 19.59 -21.33
C ASP A 431 -22.55 18.68 -21.58
N ALA A 432 -22.82 17.73 -20.69
CA ALA A 432 -23.99 16.87 -20.82
C ALA A 432 -25.29 17.68 -20.63
N LYS A 433 -26.37 17.21 -21.27
CA LYS A 433 -27.70 17.76 -21.02
C LYS A 433 -28.10 17.50 -19.55
N ASP A 434 -28.88 18.41 -18.98
CA ASP A 434 -29.40 18.23 -17.63
C ASP A 434 -30.18 16.92 -17.53
N ARG A 435 -30.03 16.24 -16.39
CA ARG A 435 -30.65 14.93 -16.11
C ARG A 435 -30.40 13.87 -17.20
N SER A 436 -29.25 13.91 -17.88
CA SER A 436 -28.89 12.89 -18.87
C SER A 436 -28.00 11.79 -18.32
N VAL A 437 -27.29 12.04 -17.21
CA VAL A 437 -26.38 11.08 -16.57
C VAL A 437 -27.16 10.22 -15.59
N TRP A 438 -27.48 9.00 -15.99
CA TRP A 438 -28.25 8.08 -15.14
C TRP A 438 -27.38 7.44 -14.08
N VAL A 439 -27.71 7.69 -12.81
CA VAL A 439 -27.04 7.10 -11.65
C VAL A 439 -27.84 5.92 -11.08
N GLY A 440 -29.13 5.81 -11.40
CA GLY A 440 -29.97 4.70 -10.93
C GLY A 440 -30.66 4.97 -9.60
N LYS A 441 -30.85 3.90 -8.84
CA LYS A 441 -31.52 3.85 -7.54
C LYS A 441 -30.47 4.04 -6.44
N VAL A 442 -30.53 5.13 -5.66
CA VAL A 442 -29.47 5.51 -4.70
C VAL A 442 -30.08 5.86 -3.34
N LYS A 443 -29.55 5.30 -2.26
CA LYS A 443 -29.94 5.65 -0.87
C LYS A 443 -29.18 6.84 -0.34
N LYS A 444 -27.85 6.88 -0.52
CA LYS A 444 -26.98 7.93 0.00
C LYS A 444 -26.11 8.50 -1.12
N LEU A 445 -26.14 9.82 -1.26
CA LEU A 445 -25.38 10.56 -2.26
C LEU A 445 -24.42 11.52 -1.56
N PHE A 446 -23.12 11.34 -1.77
CA PHE A 446 -22.05 12.23 -1.30
C PHE A 446 -21.40 12.90 -2.50
N ILE A 447 -21.41 14.23 -2.52
CA ILE A 447 -20.74 15.00 -3.57
C ILE A 447 -19.86 16.07 -2.93
N VAL A 448 -18.58 16.07 -3.28
CA VAL A 448 -17.54 16.88 -2.63
C VAL A 448 -16.76 17.70 -3.65
N GLY A 449 -16.51 18.97 -3.34
CA GLY A 449 -15.71 19.89 -4.14
C GLY A 449 -16.37 20.26 -5.47
N TYR A 450 -15.58 20.29 -6.55
CA TYR A 450 -16.06 20.62 -7.90
C TYR A 450 -17.08 19.61 -8.45
N ALA A 451 -17.18 18.42 -7.86
CA ALA A 451 -18.14 17.41 -8.26
C ALA A 451 -19.57 17.90 -8.07
N VAL A 452 -19.79 18.87 -7.18
CA VAL A 452 -21.12 19.43 -6.92
C VAL A 452 -21.71 20.06 -8.18
N GLU A 453 -20.89 20.65 -9.06
CA GLU A 453 -21.34 21.25 -10.33
C GLU A 453 -22.06 20.25 -11.27
N ILE A 454 -21.82 18.94 -11.12
CA ILE A 454 -22.46 17.94 -11.98
C ILE A 454 -23.86 17.56 -11.50
N LEU A 455 -24.28 18.00 -10.30
CA LEU A 455 -25.58 17.65 -9.72
C LEU A 455 -26.78 17.89 -10.67
N PRO A 456 -26.88 19.00 -11.43
CA PRO A 456 -27.94 19.21 -12.42
C PRO A 456 -27.96 18.17 -13.55
N LYS A 457 -26.81 17.54 -13.81
CA LYS A 457 -26.63 16.55 -14.89
C LYS A 457 -27.09 15.16 -14.49
N LEU A 458 -27.17 14.89 -13.19
CA LEU A 458 -27.53 13.58 -12.65
C LEU A 458 -29.04 13.32 -12.76
N ARG A 459 -29.38 12.08 -13.09
CA ARG A 459 -30.74 11.54 -13.12
C ARG A 459 -30.83 10.34 -12.19
N PHE A 460 -31.75 10.41 -11.26
CA PHE A 460 -32.07 9.37 -10.29
C PHE A 460 -33.42 8.74 -10.59
N HIS A 461 -33.66 7.54 -10.06
CA HIS A 461 -34.95 6.87 -10.16
C HIS A 461 -36.02 7.60 -9.32
N GLU A 462 -37.19 7.91 -9.90
CA GLU A 462 -38.23 8.75 -9.27
C GLU A 462 -38.98 8.07 -8.11
N GLU A 463 -38.98 6.74 -8.09
CA GLU A 463 -39.68 5.92 -7.10
C GLU A 463 -38.96 5.83 -5.75
N ILE A 464 -37.68 6.23 -5.66
CA ILE A 464 -36.88 6.07 -4.44
C ILE A 464 -36.81 7.36 -3.63
N GLU A 465 -37.01 7.20 -2.33
CA GLU A 465 -36.72 8.20 -1.33
C GLU A 465 -35.30 8.00 -0.78
N MET A 466 -34.39 8.91 -1.13
CA MET A 466 -33.02 8.91 -0.64
C MET A 466 -32.99 9.13 0.87
N GLU A 467 -32.16 8.35 1.57
CA GLU A 467 -31.91 8.51 2.99
C GLU A 467 -31.11 9.79 3.27
N GLU A 468 -30.06 10.05 2.47
CA GLU A 468 -29.15 11.18 2.71
C GLU A 468 -28.57 11.75 1.41
N VAL A 469 -28.59 13.08 1.29
CA VAL A 469 -27.80 13.84 0.31
C VAL A 469 -26.82 14.71 1.09
N HIS A 470 -25.53 14.54 0.83
CA HIS A 470 -24.43 15.27 1.46
C HIS A 470 -23.69 16.05 0.37
N LEU A 471 -23.66 17.38 0.50
CA LEU A 471 -22.90 18.28 -0.37
C LEU A 471 -21.86 19.03 0.47
N SER A 472 -20.59 18.96 0.08
CA SER A 472 -19.49 19.68 0.74
C SER A 472 -18.69 20.48 -0.28
N VAL A 473 -18.53 21.77 -0.02
CA VAL A 473 -17.90 22.71 -0.96
C VAL A 473 -16.96 23.63 -0.17
N TYR A 474 -15.66 23.46 -0.39
CA TYR A 474 -14.62 24.15 0.36
C TYR A 474 -14.39 25.60 -0.09
N GLY A 475 -14.75 25.95 -1.35
CA GLY A 475 -14.58 27.31 -1.87
C GLY A 475 -15.69 27.72 -2.83
N SER A 476 -15.99 29.02 -2.89
CA SER A 476 -17.07 29.57 -3.73
C SER A 476 -16.89 29.26 -5.23
N ALA A 477 -15.65 29.22 -5.72
CA ALA A 477 -15.34 28.92 -7.11
C ALA A 477 -15.86 27.55 -7.59
N GLN A 478 -16.12 26.62 -6.66
CA GLN A 478 -16.61 25.28 -6.93
C GLN A 478 -18.13 25.20 -7.21
N ILE A 479 -18.85 26.32 -7.09
CA ILE A 479 -20.31 26.37 -7.28
C ILE A 479 -20.76 27.50 -8.19
N ASN A 480 -19.84 28.24 -8.81
CA ASN A 480 -20.17 29.41 -9.63
C ASN A 480 -21.23 29.07 -10.70
N LYS A 481 -21.03 27.96 -11.42
CA LYS A 481 -21.98 27.53 -12.46
C LYS A 481 -23.35 27.16 -11.91
N ILE A 482 -23.41 26.64 -10.68
CA ILE A 482 -24.69 26.29 -10.02
C ILE A 482 -25.45 27.54 -9.60
N LEU A 483 -24.75 28.58 -9.13
CA LEU A 483 -25.38 29.81 -8.66
C LEU A 483 -26.06 30.59 -9.79
N GLU A 484 -25.58 30.43 -11.02
CA GLU A 484 -26.16 31.00 -12.24
C GLU A 484 -27.47 30.31 -12.66
N ILE A 485 -27.74 29.09 -12.18
CA ILE A 485 -28.95 28.34 -12.54
C ILE A 485 -30.16 28.95 -11.80
N GLU A 486 -31.33 28.90 -12.42
CA GLU A 486 -32.60 29.29 -11.79
C GLU A 486 -32.86 28.56 -10.47
N ASP A 487 -33.52 29.23 -9.54
CA ASP A 487 -33.93 28.63 -8.28
C ASP A 487 -34.89 27.45 -8.50
N ARG A 488 -34.79 26.42 -7.65
CA ARG A 488 -35.62 25.20 -7.71
C ARG A 488 -35.58 24.47 -9.07
N SER A 489 -34.47 24.58 -9.80
CA SER A 489 -34.26 23.89 -11.08
C SER A 489 -33.57 22.53 -10.91
N ILE A 490 -32.69 22.39 -9.90
CA ILE A 490 -31.88 21.20 -9.65
C ILE A 490 -32.71 20.17 -8.90
N TRP A 491 -33.21 19.15 -9.59
CA TRP A 491 -34.02 18.11 -8.97
C TRP A 491 -33.13 17.02 -8.38
N VAL A 492 -33.31 16.74 -7.08
CA VAL A 492 -32.57 15.71 -6.33
C VAL A 492 -33.46 14.56 -5.87
N GLY A 493 -34.70 14.51 -6.34
CA GLY A 493 -35.67 13.50 -5.95
C GLY A 493 -36.27 13.72 -4.56
N ARG A 494 -36.71 12.62 -3.94
CA ARG A 494 -37.20 12.62 -2.56
C ARG A 494 -36.06 12.34 -1.61
N VAL A 495 -35.91 13.16 -0.56
CA VAL A 495 -34.75 13.11 0.34
C VAL A 495 -35.22 13.25 1.79
N LYS A 496 -34.82 12.31 2.66
CA LYS A 496 -35.08 12.37 4.11
C LYS A 496 -34.15 13.32 4.82
N LYS A 497 -32.85 13.25 4.50
CA LYS A 497 -31.80 14.05 5.14
C LYS A 497 -30.95 14.81 4.11
N LEU A 498 -30.85 16.12 4.27
CA LEU A 498 -29.94 16.95 3.47
C LEU A 498 -28.85 17.52 4.38
N ARG A 499 -27.59 17.25 4.06
CA ARG A 499 -26.43 17.86 4.71
C ARG A 499 -25.70 18.77 3.75
N LEU A 500 -25.52 20.03 4.15
CA LEU A 500 -24.78 21.03 3.39
C LEU A 500 -23.64 21.55 4.26
N TYR A 501 -22.43 21.48 3.75
CA TYR A 501 -21.22 21.95 4.41
C TYR A 501 -20.62 23.14 3.67
N ASP A 502 -20.23 24.17 4.43
CA ASP A 502 -19.51 25.36 3.97
C ASP A 502 -20.24 26.10 2.84
N HIS A 503 -19.60 26.26 1.68
CA HIS A 503 -20.20 26.99 0.57
C HIS A 503 -21.40 26.27 -0.06
N ALA A 504 -21.61 24.97 0.23
CA ALA A 504 -22.73 24.20 -0.30
C ALA A 504 -24.09 24.76 0.14
N LEU A 505 -24.13 25.54 1.23
CA LEU A 505 -25.33 26.23 1.70
C LEU A 505 -25.97 27.13 0.64
N GLN A 506 -25.14 27.77 -0.19
CA GLN A 506 -25.60 28.70 -1.23
C GLN A 506 -26.36 27.98 -2.35
N ILE A 507 -26.25 26.65 -2.43
CA ILE A 507 -26.97 25.82 -3.41
C ILE A 507 -28.41 25.55 -2.95
N LEU A 508 -28.72 25.71 -1.67
CA LEU A 508 -30.04 25.36 -1.12
C LEU A 508 -31.22 25.99 -1.88
N PRO A 509 -31.19 27.27 -2.31
CA PRO A 509 -32.26 27.86 -3.13
C PRO A 509 -32.42 27.22 -4.52
N LYS A 510 -31.32 26.65 -5.06
CA LYS A 510 -31.27 26.01 -6.38
C LYS A 510 -31.88 24.61 -6.37
N LEU A 511 -31.92 23.95 -5.21
CA LEU A 511 -32.43 22.59 -5.07
C LEU A 511 -33.96 22.53 -5.08
N ARG A 512 -34.49 21.62 -5.90
CA ARG A 512 -35.88 21.16 -5.89
C ARG A 512 -35.94 19.77 -5.25
N ILE A 513 -36.31 19.76 -3.98
CA ILE A 513 -36.45 18.54 -3.17
C ILE A 513 -37.93 18.25 -2.98
N HIS A 514 -38.36 17.03 -3.32
CA HIS A 514 -39.74 16.59 -3.08
C HIS A 514 -39.79 15.87 -1.73
N GLY A 515 -40.59 16.33 -0.79
CA GLY A 515 -40.69 15.69 0.51
C GLY A 515 -41.68 14.53 0.54
N GLY A 516 -41.28 13.41 1.14
CA GLY A 516 -42.12 12.84 2.20
C GLY A 516 -42.35 13.91 3.29
N ASP A 517 -43.35 13.76 4.14
CA ASP A 517 -43.97 14.86 4.89
C ASP A 517 -43.02 15.70 5.81
N ARG A 518 -41.73 15.31 5.99
CA ARG A 518 -40.69 16.03 6.75
C ARG A 518 -39.26 15.75 6.20
N ILE A 519 -38.46 16.80 5.97
CA ILE A 519 -37.01 16.69 5.65
C ILE A 519 -36.18 17.15 6.87
N GLU A 520 -35.19 16.36 7.29
CA GLU A 520 -34.16 16.74 8.27
C GLU A 520 -33.00 17.45 7.55
N ASN A 521 -32.78 18.72 7.85
CA ASN A 521 -31.65 19.46 7.29
C ASN A 521 -30.56 19.60 8.34
N LEU A 522 -29.32 19.29 7.97
CA LEU A 522 -28.13 19.58 8.75
C LEU A 522 -27.26 20.57 7.98
N LEU A 523 -27.10 21.77 8.52
CA LEU A 523 -26.23 22.78 7.92
C LEU A 523 -24.99 22.92 8.79
N LYS A 524 -23.80 22.82 8.19
CA LYS A 524 -22.53 23.12 8.86
C LYS A 524 -21.80 24.20 8.07
N THR A 525 -21.30 25.23 8.75
CA THR A 525 -20.55 26.31 8.10
C THR A 525 -19.59 26.96 9.07
N HIS A 526 -18.49 27.46 8.53
CA HIS A 526 -17.56 28.36 9.21
C HIS A 526 -18.01 29.83 9.25
N SER A 527 -19.13 30.19 8.60
CA SER A 527 -19.70 31.55 8.65
C SER A 527 -21.21 31.50 8.94
N PRO A 528 -21.63 31.79 10.20
CA PRO A 528 -23.04 31.76 10.61
C PRO A 528 -23.87 32.88 9.97
N GLU A 529 -23.27 34.01 9.59
CA GLU A 529 -23.96 35.15 8.95
C GLU A 529 -24.61 34.74 7.64
N LYS A 530 -23.93 33.88 6.86
CA LYS A 530 -24.47 33.33 5.60
C LYS A 530 -25.72 32.48 5.82
N ILE A 531 -25.84 31.79 6.96
CA ILE A 531 -27.06 31.03 7.28
C ILE A 531 -28.22 31.98 7.59
N ALA A 532 -27.96 33.07 8.33
CA ALA A 532 -28.98 34.07 8.63
C ALA A 532 -29.53 34.75 7.36
N GLU A 533 -28.65 35.07 6.40
CA GLU A 533 -29.03 35.64 5.10
C GLU A 533 -29.91 34.67 4.29
N ILE A 534 -29.50 33.40 4.17
CA ILE A 534 -30.24 32.37 3.41
C ILE A 534 -31.61 32.10 4.05
N LEU A 535 -31.67 31.99 5.39
CA LEU A 535 -32.94 31.78 6.10
C LEU A 535 -33.84 33.03 6.08
N GLY A 536 -33.26 34.23 6.10
CA GLY A 536 -33.95 35.51 5.99
C GLY A 536 -34.58 35.71 4.60
N ALA A 537 -33.85 35.42 3.53
CA ALA A 537 -34.34 35.49 2.15
C ALA A 537 -35.51 34.51 1.90
N ARG A 538 -35.45 33.31 2.50
CA ARG A 538 -36.50 32.29 2.36
C ARG A 538 -37.84 32.69 3.02
N ARG A 539 -37.79 33.47 4.12
CA ARG A 539 -39.00 34.01 4.78
C ARG A 539 -39.74 35.04 3.93
N ASN A 540 -39.03 35.81 3.11
CA ASN A 540 -39.66 36.84 2.28
C ASN A 540 -40.39 36.28 1.05
N ASN A 541 -39.97 35.13 0.52
CA ASN A 541 -40.54 34.54 -0.71
C ASN A 541 -41.79 33.66 -0.48
N ASN A 542 -42.22 33.44 0.78
CA ASN A 542 -43.34 32.54 1.15
C ASN A 542 -44.46 33.27 1.93
N ARG A 543 -44.86 34.48 1.53
CA ARG A 543 -46.03 35.15 2.12
C ARG A 543 -47.35 34.62 1.55
N THR A 544 -47.94 33.65 2.24
CA THR A 544 -49.39 33.61 2.50
C THR A 544 -49.57 33.36 3.99
N LYS A 545 -50.23 34.30 4.66
CA LYS A 545 -50.46 34.35 6.10
C LYS A 545 -51.32 33.15 6.51
N GLU A 546 -50.85 32.36 7.47
CA GLU A 546 -51.63 31.99 8.66
C GLU A 546 -50.77 31.21 9.67
N ASN A 547 -50.85 31.72 10.91
CA ASN A 547 -50.35 31.28 12.21
C ASN A 547 -49.75 29.87 12.36
N GLU A 548 -48.51 29.80 12.86
CA GLU A 548 -48.17 29.12 14.13
C GLU A 548 -46.72 29.45 14.52
N LYS A 549 -46.55 29.97 15.75
CA LYS A 549 -45.24 30.20 16.37
C LYS A 549 -44.67 28.85 16.82
N GLU A 550 -43.90 28.17 15.98
CA GLU A 550 -43.04 27.06 16.43
C GLU A 550 -41.64 27.60 16.72
N LEU A 551 -41.28 27.64 18.01
CA LEU A 551 -39.97 28.02 18.55
C LEU A 551 -38.88 27.11 17.97
N ILE A 552 -37.92 27.70 17.25
CA ILE A 552 -36.68 27.04 16.82
C ILE A 552 -35.73 27.02 18.04
N TYR A 553 -35.52 25.86 18.64
CA TYR A 553 -34.46 25.67 19.63
C TYR A 553 -33.11 25.48 18.92
N ILE A 554 -32.18 26.39 19.16
CA ILE A 554 -30.79 26.36 18.68
C ILE A 554 -29.93 25.75 19.79
N PHE A 555 -29.35 24.58 19.56
CA PHE A 555 -28.33 23.99 20.44
C PHE A 555 -27.01 23.92 19.67
N GLY A 556 -26.01 24.71 20.07
CA GLY A 556 -24.65 24.65 19.55
C GLY A 556 -23.69 24.14 20.62
N ASN A 557 -22.84 23.17 20.27
CA ASN A 557 -21.67 22.78 21.06
C ASN A 557 -20.41 23.12 20.25
N THR A 558 -19.48 23.84 20.87
CA THR A 558 -18.27 24.45 20.28
C THR A 558 -17.05 23.55 20.40
N PHE A 559 -16.41 23.20 19.28
CA PHE A 559 -14.96 22.98 19.15
C PHE A 559 -14.57 23.24 17.69
N ILE A 560 -13.83 24.34 17.44
CA ILE A 560 -13.50 24.93 16.14
C ILE A 560 -14.77 25.42 15.42
N GLU A 561 -14.95 26.74 15.24
CA GLU A 561 -16.21 27.41 14.88
C GLU A 561 -16.90 26.83 13.63
N VAL A 562 -17.69 25.77 13.84
CA VAL A 562 -18.55 25.13 12.87
C VAL A 562 -19.94 25.17 13.47
N PHE A 563 -20.82 26.00 12.89
CA PHE A 563 -22.18 26.13 13.37
C PHE A 563 -23.05 25.02 12.77
N GLU A 564 -23.62 24.16 13.62
CA GLU A 564 -24.51 23.08 13.24
C GLU A 564 -25.98 23.50 13.43
N PHE A 565 -26.76 23.56 12.35
CA PHE A 565 -28.20 23.86 12.41
C PHE A 565 -29.02 22.64 12.00
N LYS A 566 -29.96 22.25 12.86
CA LYS A 566 -30.96 21.20 12.57
C LYS A 566 -32.35 21.83 12.49
N PHE A 567 -33.05 21.65 11.37
CA PHE A 567 -34.45 22.06 11.25
C PHE A 567 -35.25 21.12 10.36
N ARG A 568 -36.54 21.01 10.68
CA ARG A 568 -37.54 20.24 9.91
C ARG A 568 -38.29 21.19 8.98
N SER A 569 -38.30 20.92 7.67
CA SER A 569 -39.12 21.67 6.72
C SER A 569 -40.36 20.87 6.29
N ARG A 570 -41.56 21.48 6.34
CA ARG A 570 -42.77 20.96 5.69
C ARG A 570 -42.69 21.27 4.19
N VAL A 571 -42.77 20.25 3.32
CA VAL A 571 -42.88 20.46 1.86
C VAL A 571 -44.37 20.53 1.51
N SER A 572 -44.85 21.71 1.08
CA SER A 572 -46.28 21.91 0.76
C SER A 572 -46.68 21.12 -0.48
N ARG A 573 -47.57 20.12 -0.34
CA ARG A 573 -48.24 19.47 -1.48
C ARG A 573 -49.24 20.45 -2.10
N LYS A 574 -49.04 20.83 -3.37
CA LYS A 574 -50.07 21.55 -4.14
C LYS A 574 -51.14 20.52 -4.52
N ARG A 575 -52.30 20.53 -3.86
CA ARG A 575 -53.46 19.74 -4.29
C ARG A 575 -53.85 20.21 -5.70
N ARG A 576 -53.86 19.29 -6.67
CA ARG A 576 -54.63 19.50 -7.91
C ARG A 576 -56.10 19.44 -7.50
N SER A 577 -56.78 20.57 -7.56
CA SER A 577 -58.23 20.63 -7.57
C SER A 577 -58.69 20.18 -8.95
N ASP A 578 -59.12 18.93 -9.04
CA ASP A 578 -59.92 18.46 -10.17
C ASP A 578 -61.28 19.18 -10.10
N GLY A 579 -61.67 19.78 -11.23
CA GLY A 579 -62.92 20.52 -11.38
C GLY A 579 -64.13 19.60 -11.34
N ILE A 580 -65.24 20.15 -10.81
CA ILE A 580 -66.60 19.64 -10.99
C ILE A 580 -67.08 20.04 -12.38
#